data_AF-A0AAU7GBS1-F1
#
_entry.id   AF-A0AAU7GBS1-F1
#
_cell.length_a   1.000
_cell.length_b   1.000
_cell.length_c   1.000
_cell.angle_alpha   90.00
_cell.angle_beta   90.00
_cell.angle_gamma   90.00
#
_symmetry.space_group_name_H-M   'P 1'
#
loop_
_entity.id
_entity.type
_entity.pdbx_description
1 polymer ?
#
loop_
_entity_poly.entity_id
_entity_poly.type
_entity_poly.pdbx_seq_one_letter_code
_entity_poly.pdbx_strand_id
1 'polypeptide(L)' 'MLTAEHSTAAARLARREIGGGFEVALGRSAAAADALAAQAPPSVHRIPTDGRTVREIAEELVALSGWATPSGG' A
#
# COMPACT_ATOMS: atom_id res chain seq x y z
N MET A 1 -2.25 7.24 1.77
CA MET A 1 -1.75 6.00 2.40
C MET A 1 -2.06 4.84 1.48
N LEU A 2 -1.02 4.16 0.98
CA LEU A 2 -1.18 2.98 0.13
C LEU A 2 -1.34 1.75 1.01
N THR A 3 -2.38 0.96 0.81
CA THR A 3 -2.67 -0.24 1.61
C THR A 3 -2.68 -1.48 0.74
N ALA A 4 -2.17 -2.60 1.26
CA ALA A 4 -2.28 -3.91 0.64
C ALA A 4 -2.87 -4.89 1.67
N GLU A 5 -3.72 -5.80 1.22
CA GLU A 5 -4.22 -6.96 1.93
C GLU A 5 -3.06 -7.86 2.34
N HIS A 6 -3.24 -8.51 3.48
CA HIS A 6 -2.24 -9.39 4.08
C HIS A 6 -1.84 -10.53 3.13
N SER A 7 -2.77 -11.03 2.32
CA SER A 7 -2.56 -12.07 1.31
C SER A 7 -1.58 -11.61 0.20
N THR A 8 -1.72 -10.38 -0.28
CA THR A 8 -0.83 -9.78 -1.30
C THR A 8 0.54 -9.46 -0.73
N ALA A 9 0.59 -8.89 0.48
CA ALA A 9 1.84 -8.60 1.17
C ALA A 9 2.63 -9.90 1.42
N ALA A 10 1.94 -10.95 1.87
CA ALA A 10 2.47 -12.30 2.01
C ALA A 10 2.99 -12.85 0.68
N ALA A 11 2.22 -12.82 -0.41
CA ALA A 11 2.66 -13.37 -1.69
C ALA A 11 3.90 -12.65 -2.27
N ARG A 12 4.04 -11.34 -2.06
CA ARG A 12 5.22 -10.56 -2.49
C ARG A 12 6.45 -10.86 -1.65
N LEU A 13 6.28 -10.98 -0.34
CA LEU A 13 7.36 -11.28 0.58
C LEU A 13 7.83 -12.75 0.43
N ALA A 14 6.91 -13.68 0.14
CA ALA A 14 7.22 -15.10 -0.09
C ALA A 14 8.05 -15.29 -1.36
N ARG A 15 7.88 -14.40 -2.33
CA ARG A 15 8.66 -14.38 -3.57
C ARG A 15 10.10 -13.90 -3.36
N ARG A 16 10.42 -13.33 -2.20
CA ARG A 16 11.71 -12.70 -1.90
C ARG A 16 12.57 -13.47 -0.89
N GLU A 17 12.04 -14.49 -0.22
CA GLU A 17 12.80 -15.24 0.79
C GLU A 17 12.72 -16.76 0.64
N ILE A 18 13.90 -17.38 0.64
CA ILE A 18 14.11 -18.79 0.99
C ILE A 18 14.37 -18.84 2.50
N GLY A 19 13.32 -19.10 3.29
CA GLY A 19 13.43 -19.51 4.70
C GLY A 19 13.18 -18.46 5.79
N GLY A 20 12.33 -18.81 6.76
CA GLY A 20 12.33 -18.34 8.16
C GLY A 20 11.90 -16.91 8.48
N GLY A 21 12.35 -15.90 7.72
CA GLY A 21 12.06 -14.47 7.96
C GLY A 21 10.67 -14.04 7.50
N PHE A 22 10.06 -14.83 6.61
CA PHE A 22 8.77 -14.57 5.99
C PHE A 22 7.63 -14.32 6.99
N GLU A 23 7.45 -15.21 7.97
CA GLU A 23 6.37 -15.09 8.96
C GLU A 23 6.58 -13.91 9.91
N VAL A 24 7.83 -13.65 10.29
CA VAL A 24 8.18 -12.50 11.15
C VAL A 24 7.91 -11.18 10.43
N ALA A 25 8.26 -11.09 9.15
CA ALA A 25 8.00 -9.92 8.34
C ALA A 25 6.51 -9.75 8.04
N LEU A 26 5.74 -10.84 7.88
CA LEU A 26 4.29 -10.78 7.75
C LEU A 26 3.63 -10.24 9.03
N GLY A 27 4.01 -10.77 10.20
CA GLY A 27 3.50 -10.30 11.50
C GLY A 27 3.83 -8.81 11.76
N ARG A 28 5.05 -8.38 11.43
CA ARG A 28 5.45 -6.97 11.53
C ARG A 28 4.67 -6.07 10.58
N SER A 29 4.41 -6.54 9.35
CA SER A 29 3.64 -5.78 8.37
C SER A 29 2.18 -5.61 8.81
N ALA A 30 1.57 -6.65 9.38
CA ALA A 30 0.21 -6.56 9.92
C ALA A 30 0.12 -5.58 11.10
N ALA A 31 1.02 -5.70 12.08
CA ALA A 31 1.05 -4.78 13.23
C ALA A 31 1.26 -3.32 12.80
N ALA A 32 2.10 -3.07 11.80
CA ALA A 32 2.31 -1.73 11.25
C ALA A 32 1.06 -1.20 10.52
N ALA A 33 0.33 -2.06 9.79
CA ALA A 33 -0.91 -1.68 9.13
C ALA A 33 -2.00 -1.30 10.14
N ASP A 34 -2.14 -2.06 11.22
CA ASP A 34 -3.10 -1.78 12.30
C ASP A 34 -2.74 -0.49 13.04
N ALA A 35 -1.47 -0.31 13.38
CA ALA A 35 -0.99 0.91 14.03
C ALA A 35 -1.23 2.15 13.15
N LEU A 36 -1.01 2.03 11.85
CA LEU A 36 -1.26 3.11 10.89
C LEU A 36 -2.76 3.36 10.73
N ALA A 37 -3.59 2.32 10.72
CA ALA A 37 -5.03 2.43 10.64
C ALA A 37 -5.64 3.12 11.88
N ALA A 38 -5.08 2.88 13.06
CA ALA A 38 -5.52 3.50 14.31
C ALA A 38 -5.07 4.96 14.47
N GLN A 39 -3.90 5.32 13.92
CA GLN A 39 -3.29 6.64 14.11
C GLN A 39 -3.54 7.61 12.95
N ALA A 40 -3.99 7.13 11.79
CA ALA A 40 -4.24 7.98 10.64
C ALA A 40 -5.40 8.96 10.90
N PRO A 41 -5.17 10.28 10.77
CA PRO A 41 -6.24 11.27 10.82
C PRO A 41 -7.29 11.05 9.71
N PRO A 42 -8.53 11.52 9.88
CA PRO A 42 -9.58 11.42 8.86
C PRO A 42 -9.23 12.07 7.51
N SER A 43 -8.26 12.99 7.49
CA SER A 43 -7.74 13.64 6.27
C SER A 43 -6.82 12.74 5.43
N VAL A 44 -6.45 11.55 5.93
CA VAL A 44 -5.59 10.61 5.20
C VAL A 44 -6.42 9.72 4.28
N HIS A 45 -6.26 9.91 2.97
CA HIS A 45 -6.87 9.03 1.97
C HIS A 45 -6.22 7.64 1.97
N ARG A 46 -7.05 6.59 1.98
CA ARG A 46 -6.64 5.19 1.89
C ARG A 46 -6.89 4.67 0.49
N ILE A 47 -5.85 4.11 -0.14
CA ILE A 47 -5.93 3.58 -1.50
C ILE A 47 -5.51 2.10 -1.45
N PRO A 48 -6.43 1.15 -1.73
CA PRO A 48 -6.11 -0.26 -1.82
C PRO A 48 -5.26 -0.53 -3.06
N THR A 49 -4.25 -1.38 -2.92
CA THR A 49 -3.28 -1.72 -3.98
C THR A 49 -3.35 -3.19 -4.41
N ASP A 50 -4.25 -3.96 -3.81
CA ASP A 50 -4.43 -5.40 -4.05
C ASP A 50 -5.17 -5.67 -5.34
N GLY A 51 -4.67 -6.65 -6.11
CA GLY A 51 -5.28 -7.01 -7.39
C GLY A 51 -5.30 -5.89 -8.44
N ARG A 52 -4.68 -4.74 -8.14
CA ARG A 52 -4.67 -3.55 -8.98
C ARG A 52 -3.32 -3.35 -9.63
N THR A 53 -3.37 -2.84 -10.85
CA THR A 53 -2.18 -2.43 -11.58
C THR A 53 -1.64 -1.12 -11.01
N VAL A 54 -0.34 -0.89 -11.18
CA VAL A 54 0.31 0.38 -10.79
C VAL A 54 -0.37 1.59 -11.45
N ARG A 55 -0.83 1.43 -12.70
CA ARG A 55 -1.52 2.48 -13.46
C ARG A 55 -2.84 2.90 -12.79
N GLU A 56 -3.68 1.94 -12.40
CA GLU A 56 -4.96 2.23 -11.74
C GLU A 56 -4.78 2.94 -10.39
N ILE A 57 -3.73 2.58 -9.64
CA ILE A 57 -3.39 3.23 -8.37
C ILE A 57 -2.88 4.67 -8.63
N ALA A 58 -2.07 4.87 -9.67
CA ALA A 58 -1.54 6.18 -10.04
C ALA A 58 -2.64 7.15 -10.49
N GLU A 59 -3.61 6.67 -11.29
CA GLU A 59 -4.77 7.46 -11.74
C GLU A 59 -5.60 7.94 -10.53
N GLU A 60 -5.87 7.07 -9.56
CA GLU A 60 -6.60 7.43 -8.34
C GLU A 60 -5.81 8.41 -7.45
N LEU A 61 -4.51 8.19 -7.28
CA LEU A 61 -3.63 9.10 -6.55
C LEU A 61 -3.65 10.52 -7.14
N VAL A 62 -3.54 10.63 -8.46
CA VAL A 62 -3.59 11.90 -9.19
C VAL A 62 -4.93 12.59 -8.98
N ALA A 63 -6.03 11.86 -9.08
CA ALA A 63 -7.37 12.41 -8.86
C ALA A 63 -7.56 12.91 -7.42
N LEU A 64 -7.07 12.17 -6.41
CA LEU A 64 -7.20 12.53 -5.00
C LEU A 64 -6.28 13.67 -4.56
N SER A 65 -5.07 13.73 -5.11
CA SER A 65 -4.09 14.77 -4.78
C SER A 65 -4.29 16.06 -5.58
N GLY A 66 -5.09 16.02 -6.65
CA GLY A 66 -5.15 17.09 -7.64
C GLY A 66 -3.85 17.24 -8.44
N TRP A 67 -2.97 16.24 -8.41
CA TRP A 67 -1.72 16.22 -9.17
C TRP A 67 -1.95 15.88 -10.65
N ALA A 68 -2.66 16.73 -11.38
CA ALA A 68 -2.61 16.78 -12.84
C ALA A 68 -2.62 18.25 -13.23
N THR A 69 -1.70 18.82 -14.00
CA THR A 69 -0.62 18.40 -14.93
C THR A 69 0.43 19.53 -14.89
N PRO A 70 1.66 19.42 -15.45
CA PRO A 70 2.45 20.62 -15.69
C PRO A 70 1.60 21.60 -16.49
N SER A 71 1.30 22.75 -15.89
CA SER A 71 0.71 23.89 -16.56
C SER A 71 1.75 24.43 -17.55
N GLY A 72 1.74 23.91 -18.78
CA GLY A 72 2.42 24.49 -19.95
C GLY A 72 3.95 24.36 -19.98
N GLY A 73 4.45 24.00 -21.16
CA GLY A 73 5.88 23.94 -21.52
C GLY A 73 6.07 23.11 -22.77
#